data_AF-A0A2V2EJ35-F1
#
_entry.id   AF-A0A2V2EJ35-F1
#
_cell.length_a   1.000
_cell.length_b   1.000
_cell.length_c   1.000
_cell.angle_alpha   90.00
_cell.angle_beta   90.00
_cell.angle_gamma   90.00
#
_symmetry.space_group_name_H-M   'P 1'
#
loop_
_entity.id
_entity.type
_entity.pdbx_description
1 polymer ?
#
loop_
_entity_poly.entity_id
_entity_poly.type
_entity_poly.pdbx_seq_one_letter_code
_entity_poly.pdbx_strand_id
1 'polypeptide(L)'
;DKAIEAIVSMLMDLQDRDNVNVPLYEQQLREADTAISNLLNAIQQGILTRSTKARLEELENRRDELENRLACEKLAKPKVSAEFMTFWLHRFRKLDVRQKSHRKMLIDTFINAIFLYDDKMVIAFNYKEGTKTITFAELQDAISNKNGSDLDCLAAPEKASIDLKPFLFP
;
A
#
# COMPACT_ATOMS: atom_id res chain seq x y z
N ASP A 1 -5.98 -9.35 22.83
CA ASP A 1 -7.32 -9.44 22.21
C ASP A 1 -7.19 -10.37 21.03
N LYS A 2 -7.80 -11.56 21.11
CA LYS A 2 -7.52 -12.67 20.19
C LYS A 2 -7.81 -12.31 18.73
N ALA A 3 -8.82 -11.47 18.46
CA ALA A 3 -9.15 -11.08 17.10
C ALA A 3 -8.11 -10.11 16.52
N ILE A 4 -7.68 -9.14 17.33
CA ILE A 4 -6.62 -8.18 16.92
C ILE A 4 -5.30 -8.91 16.71
N GLU A 5 -4.93 -9.82 17.60
CA GLU A 5 -3.72 -10.64 17.47
C GLU A 5 -3.75 -11.47 16.17
N ALA A 6 -4.87 -12.10 15.85
CA ALA A 6 -5.03 -12.88 14.62
C ALA A 6 -4.90 -12.00 13.36
N ILE A 7 -5.54 -10.83 13.34
CA ILE A 7 -5.45 -9.88 12.22
C ILE A 7 -4.01 -9.39 12.04
N VAL A 8 -3.32 -9.03 13.13
CA VAL A 8 -1.94 -8.56 13.08
C VAL A 8 -1.02 -9.67 12.55
N SER A 9 -1.17 -10.90 13.05
CA SER A 9 -0.39 -12.04 12.56
C SER A 9 -0.57 -12.25 11.06
N MET A 10 -1.82 -12.29 10.58
CA MET A 10 -2.11 -12.46 9.15
C MET A 10 -1.54 -11.32 8.31
N LEU A 11 -1.56 -10.09 8.83
CA LEU A 11 -1.01 -8.94 8.12
C LEU A 11 0.52 -9.00 8.02
N MET A 12 1.21 -9.38 9.09
CA MET A 12 2.67 -9.54 9.06
C MET A 12 3.07 -10.63 8.05
N ASP A 13 2.36 -11.77 8.06
CA ASP A 13 2.60 -12.85 7.09
C ASP A 13 2.37 -12.40 5.64
N LEU A 14 1.31 -11.62 5.38
CA LEU A 14 1.03 -11.07 4.05
C LEU A 14 2.11 -10.09 3.61
N GLN A 15 2.57 -9.24 4.51
CA GLN A 15 3.56 -8.22 4.23
C GLN A 15 4.94 -8.80 3.89
N ASP A 16 5.32 -9.91 4.53
CA ASP A 16 6.55 -10.63 4.19
C ASP A 16 6.44 -11.38 2.86
N ARG A 17 5.25 -11.89 2.50
CA ARG A 17 5.00 -12.53 1.20
C ARG A 17 4.99 -11.55 0.04
N ASP A 18 4.37 -10.38 0.22
CA ASP A 18 4.24 -9.36 -0.84
C ASP A 18 5.57 -8.63 -1.11
N ASN A 19 6.53 -8.71 -0.18
CA ASN A 19 7.83 -8.06 -0.29
C ASN A 19 8.95 -9.01 -0.77
N VAL A 20 8.80 -9.55 -1.98
CA VAL A 20 9.82 -10.43 -2.60
C VAL A 20 11.06 -9.68 -3.10
N ASN A 21 10.90 -8.40 -3.45
CA ASN A 21 11.95 -7.62 -4.12
C ASN A 21 13.03 -7.11 -3.16
N VAL A 22 12.64 -6.62 -1.98
CA VAL A 22 13.60 -6.12 -0.98
C VAL A 22 14.64 -7.17 -0.57
N PRO A 23 14.27 -8.39 -0.13
CA PRO A 23 15.26 -9.39 0.27
C PRO A 23 16.14 -9.84 -0.91
N LEU A 24 15.58 -9.88 -2.14
CA LEU A 24 16.34 -10.18 -3.35
C LEU A 24 17.40 -9.11 -3.62
N TYR A 25 17.04 -7.83 -3.59
CA TYR A 25 17.99 -6.74 -3.80
C TYR A 25 19.03 -6.66 -2.69
N GLU A 26 18.65 -6.88 -1.43
CA GLU A 26 19.60 -6.97 -0.31
C GLU A 26 20.58 -8.13 -0.49
N GLN A 27 20.12 -9.27 -1.00
CA GLN A 27 21.01 -10.38 -1.35
C GLN A 27 21.98 -9.99 -2.48
N GLN A 28 21.47 -9.44 -3.58
CA GLN A 28 22.29 -9.04 -4.72
C GLN A 28 23.32 -7.96 -4.35
N LEU A 29 22.97 -7.06 -3.43
CA LEU A 29 23.87 -6.04 -2.91
C LEU A 29 25.03 -6.68 -2.13
N ARG A 30 24.72 -7.62 -1.22
CA ARG A 30 25.76 -8.38 -0.50
C ARG A 30 26.69 -9.15 -1.43
N GLU A 31 26.15 -9.73 -2.50
CA GLU A 31 26.94 -10.43 -3.53
C GLU A 31 27.88 -9.46 -4.27
N ALA A 32 27.38 -8.28 -4.65
CA ALA A 32 28.17 -7.24 -5.29
C ALA A 32 29.30 -6.72 -4.37
N ASP A 33 28.98 -6.42 -3.10
CA ASP A 33 29.96 -5.98 -2.10
C ASP A 33 31.05 -7.02 -1.86
N THR A 34 30.67 -8.30 -1.81
CA THR A 34 31.62 -9.40 -1.68
C THR A 34 32.53 -9.48 -2.91
N ALA A 35 31.98 -9.34 -4.12
CA ALA A 35 32.76 -9.34 -5.36
C ALA A 35 33.72 -8.15 -5.45
N ILE A 36 33.28 -6.95 -5.02
CA ILE A 36 34.11 -5.75 -4.92
C ILE A 36 35.25 -5.99 -3.93
N SER A 37 34.96 -6.48 -2.73
CA SER A 37 35.97 -6.78 -1.71
C SER A 37 37.01 -7.77 -2.23
N ASN A 38 36.58 -8.81 -2.94
CA ASN A 38 37.48 -9.79 -3.56
C ASN A 38 38.39 -9.16 -4.62
N LEU A 39 37.87 -8.26 -5.47
CA LEU A 39 38.69 -7.55 -6.45
C LEU A 39 39.69 -6.59 -5.79
N LEU A 40 39.28 -5.88 -4.74
CA LEU A 40 40.18 -5.02 -3.98
C LEU A 40 41.31 -5.83 -3.33
N ASN A 41 41.02 -7.01 -2.80
CA ASN A 41 42.03 -7.92 -2.27
C ASN A 41 43.00 -8.40 -3.36
N ALA A 42 42.52 -8.72 -4.57
CA ALA A 42 43.38 -9.09 -5.69
C ALA A 42 44.30 -7.92 -6.13
N ILE A 43 43.78 -6.69 -6.13
CA ILE A 43 44.56 -5.49 -6.43
C ILE A 43 45.67 -5.27 -5.39
N GLN A 44 45.38 -5.48 -4.10
CA GLN A 44 46.38 -5.39 -3.03
C GLN A 44 47.50 -6.41 -3.17
N GLN A 45 47.21 -7.58 -3.75
CA GLN A 45 48.22 -8.60 -4.08
C GLN A 45 49.02 -8.29 -5.36
N GLY A 46 48.77 -7.13 -5.99
CA GLY A 46 49.44 -6.70 -7.22
C GLY A 46 48.79 -7.20 -8.52
N ILE A 47 47.61 -7.83 -8.45
CA ILE A 47 46.87 -8.32 -9.62
C ILE A 47 46.00 -7.19 -10.17
N LEU A 48 46.64 -6.17 -10.76
CA LEU A 48 45.95 -5.06 -11.42
C LEU A 48 46.10 -5.18 -12.94
N THR A 49 44.97 -5.36 -13.62
CA THR A 49 44.91 -5.40 -15.09
C THR A 49 43.79 -4.49 -15.59
N ARG A 50 43.78 -4.19 -16.91
CA ARG A 50 42.69 -3.39 -17.51
C ARG A 50 41.32 -4.04 -17.30
N SER A 51 41.23 -5.37 -17.34
CA SER A 51 39.97 -6.09 -17.11
C SER A 51 39.55 -6.04 -15.64
N THR A 52 40.48 -6.10 -14.69
CA THR A 52 40.19 -5.96 -13.24
C THR A 52 39.55 -4.60 -12.95
N LYS A 53 40.06 -3.52 -13.54
CA LYS A 53 39.51 -2.17 -13.39
C LYS A 53 38.10 -2.06 -13.99
N ALA A 54 37.93 -2.50 -15.24
CA ALA A 54 36.62 -2.44 -15.91
C ALA A 54 35.55 -3.24 -15.15
N ARG A 55 35.93 -4.41 -14.60
CA ARG A 55 35.02 -5.22 -13.79
C ARG A 55 34.67 -4.57 -12.45
N LEU A 56 35.61 -3.88 -11.82
CA LEU A 56 35.36 -3.14 -10.58
C LEU A 56 34.35 -1.99 -10.83
N GLU A 57 34.55 -1.20 -11.89
CA GLU A 57 33.61 -0.13 -12.29
C GLU A 57 32.20 -0.70 -12.59
N GLU A 58 32.10 -1.85 -13.26
CA GLU A 58 30.82 -2.52 -13.51
C GLU A 58 30.11 -2.92 -12.21
N LEU A 59 30.85 -3.48 -11.25
CA LEU A 59 30.29 -3.90 -9.95
C LEU A 59 29.85 -2.71 -9.10
N GLU A 60 30.61 -1.61 -9.11
CA GLU A 60 30.25 -0.37 -8.41
C GLU A 60 28.98 0.24 -9.01
N ASN A 61 28.88 0.35 -10.34
CA ASN A 61 27.66 0.81 -11.00
C ASN A 61 26.45 -0.08 -10.67
N ARG A 62 26.65 -1.39 -10.67
CA ARG A 62 25.59 -2.35 -10.30
C ARG A 62 25.16 -2.19 -8.84
N ARG A 63 26.09 -1.96 -7.92
CA ARG A 63 25.79 -1.70 -6.50
C ARG A 63 24.92 -0.45 -6.39
N ASP A 64 25.32 0.65 -7.02
CA ASP A 64 24.59 1.91 -6.97
C ASP A 64 23.17 1.79 -7.57
N GLU A 65 23.02 1.03 -8.66
CA GLU A 65 21.70 0.70 -9.21
C GLU A 65 20.82 -0.09 -8.23
N LEU A 66 21.39 -1.10 -7.56
CA LEU A 66 20.66 -1.92 -6.59
C LEU A 66 20.26 -1.12 -5.36
N GLU A 67 21.12 -0.23 -4.86
CA GLU A 67 20.80 0.67 -3.75
C GLU A 67 19.63 1.60 -4.09
N ASN A 68 19.66 2.19 -5.30
CA ASN A 68 18.57 3.03 -5.78
C ASN A 68 17.25 2.25 -5.89
N ARG A 69 17.26 1.04 -6.48
CA ARG A 69 16.07 0.19 -6.58
C ARG A 69 15.54 -0.22 -5.20
N LEU A 70 16.44 -0.58 -4.28
CA LEU A 70 16.09 -0.95 -2.91
C LEU A 70 15.45 0.22 -2.16
N ALA A 71 15.98 1.44 -2.31
CA ALA A 71 15.41 2.65 -1.73
C ALA A 71 14.01 2.94 -2.29
N CYS A 72 13.84 2.87 -3.61
CA CYS A 72 12.54 3.04 -4.26
C CYS A 72 11.51 2.01 -3.78
N GLU A 73 11.88 0.73 -3.68
CA GLU A 73 10.96 -0.33 -3.23
C GLU A 73 10.57 -0.14 -1.75
N LYS A 74 11.52 0.24 -0.88
CA LYS A 74 11.25 0.52 0.55
C LYS A 74 10.32 1.73 0.74
N LEU A 75 10.42 2.73 -0.13
CA LEU A 75 9.51 3.89 -0.14
C LEU A 75 8.13 3.52 -0.67
N ALA A 76 8.06 2.70 -1.73
CA ALA A 76 6.80 2.28 -2.34
C ALA A 76 5.99 1.35 -1.42
N LYS A 77 6.67 0.49 -0.64
CA LYS A 77 6.06 -0.49 0.26
C LYS A 77 6.67 -0.37 1.66
N PRO A 78 6.25 0.64 2.45
CA PRO A 78 6.81 0.85 3.78
C PRO A 78 6.52 -0.35 4.69
N LYS A 79 7.54 -0.80 5.43
CA LYS A 79 7.34 -1.83 6.44
C LYS A 79 6.67 -1.25 7.69
N VAL A 80 5.44 -1.65 7.96
CA VAL A 80 4.73 -1.38 9.21
C VAL A 80 5.06 -2.46 10.25
N SER A 81 5.22 -2.08 11.53
CA SER A 81 5.50 -3.02 12.62
C SER A 81 4.22 -3.63 13.21
N ALA A 82 4.35 -4.79 13.84
CA ALA A 82 3.24 -5.48 14.52
C ALA A 82 2.68 -4.63 15.67
N GLU A 83 3.54 -3.98 16.45
CA GLU A 83 3.14 -3.11 17.56
C GLU A 83 2.34 -1.90 17.06
N PHE A 84 2.81 -1.28 15.97
CA PHE A 84 2.10 -0.16 15.35
C PHE A 84 0.71 -0.58 14.87
N MET A 85 0.61 -1.72 14.16
CA MET A 85 -0.67 -2.22 13.68
C MET A 85 -1.63 -2.59 14.81
N THR A 86 -1.10 -3.21 15.87
CA THR A 86 -1.88 -3.53 17.07
C THR A 86 -2.44 -2.26 17.72
N PHE A 87 -1.59 -1.23 17.88
CA PHE A 87 -2.01 0.06 18.43
C PHE A 87 -3.05 0.74 17.55
N TRP A 88 -2.84 0.76 16.23
CA TRP A 88 -3.77 1.34 15.27
C TRP A 88 -5.13 0.66 15.31
N LEU A 89 -5.18 -0.68 15.34
CA LEU A 89 -6.43 -1.45 15.44
C LEU A 89 -7.16 -1.21 16.78
N HIS A 90 -6.42 -1.07 17.88
CA HIS A 90 -7.01 -0.68 19.16
C HIS A 90 -7.60 0.73 19.12
N ARG A 91 -6.93 1.69 18.48
CA ARG A 91 -7.43 3.05 18.29
C ARG A 91 -8.64 3.10 17.37
N PHE A 92 -8.63 2.26 16.33
CA PHE A 92 -9.70 2.11 15.37
C PHE A 92 -10.99 1.61 16.02
N ARG A 93 -10.90 0.57 16.86
CA ARG A 93 -12.05 0.04 17.60
C ARG A 93 -12.72 1.06 18.52
N LYS A 94 -11.97 2.06 18.99
CA LYS A 94 -12.47 3.12 19.89
C LYS A 94 -13.00 4.35 19.13
N LEU A 95 -13.15 4.29 17.80
CA LEU A 95 -13.73 5.39 17.05
C LEU A 95 -15.21 5.58 17.40
N ASP A 96 -15.59 6.84 17.51
CA ASP A 96 -16.96 7.28 17.79
C ASP A 96 -17.52 8.00 16.57
N VAL A 97 -18.49 7.37 15.90
CA VAL A 97 -19.14 7.90 14.69
C VAL A 97 -19.98 9.15 14.95
N ARG A 98 -20.26 9.51 16.20
CA ARG A 98 -20.91 10.78 16.54
C ARG A 98 -19.97 11.96 16.30
N GLN A 99 -18.65 11.73 16.34
CA GLN A 99 -17.64 12.76 16.13
C GLN A 99 -17.28 12.92 14.65
N LYS A 100 -17.32 14.16 14.16
CA LYS A 100 -17.02 14.49 12.76
C LYS A 100 -15.61 14.06 12.33
N SER A 101 -14.62 14.23 13.21
CA SER A 101 -13.22 13.84 12.95
C SER A 101 -13.06 12.34 12.72
N HIS A 102 -13.72 11.52 13.54
CA HIS A 102 -13.69 10.06 13.40
C HIS A 102 -14.43 9.59 12.14
N ARG A 103 -15.57 10.20 11.79
CA ARG A 103 -16.24 9.93 10.51
C ARG A 103 -15.35 10.28 9.32
N LYS A 104 -14.67 11.43 9.37
CA LYS A 104 -13.73 11.84 8.33
C LYS A 104 -12.60 10.83 8.19
N MET A 105 -12.01 10.36 9.29
CA MET A 105 -10.95 9.36 9.23
C MET A 105 -11.43 8.03 8.63
N LEU A 106 -12.63 7.57 8.96
CA LEU A 106 -13.21 6.36 8.34
C LEU A 106 -13.33 6.51 6.82
N ILE A 107 -13.84 7.65 6.36
CA ILE A 107 -13.98 7.96 4.94
C ILE A 107 -12.59 8.01 4.29
N ASP A 108 -11.67 8.80 4.84
CA ASP A 108 -10.33 8.99 4.29
C ASP A 108 -9.53 7.66 4.23
N THR A 109 -9.79 6.71 5.14
CA THR A 109 -9.09 5.42 5.19
C THR A 109 -9.64 4.41 4.18
N PHE A 110 -10.97 4.24 4.13
CA PHE A 110 -11.58 3.15 3.39
C PHE A 110 -12.20 3.54 2.06
N ILE A 111 -12.60 4.80 1.90
CA ILE A 111 -13.31 5.28 0.72
C ILE A 111 -12.30 5.94 -0.21
N ASN A 112 -12.27 5.46 -1.45
CA ASN A 112 -11.46 6.03 -2.52
C ASN A 112 -12.26 7.14 -3.23
N ALA A 113 -13.47 6.79 -3.68
CA ALA A 113 -14.34 7.71 -4.41
C ALA A 113 -15.82 7.36 -4.20
N ILE A 114 -16.67 8.37 -4.36
CA ILE A 114 -18.12 8.23 -4.32
C ILE A 114 -18.69 8.85 -5.60
N PHE A 115 -19.40 8.04 -6.38
CA PHE A 115 -20.08 8.46 -7.60
C PHE A 115 -21.58 8.47 -7.36
N LEU A 116 -22.20 9.63 -7.54
CA LEU A 116 -23.63 9.82 -7.36
C LEU A 116 -24.33 9.83 -8.71
N TYR A 117 -25.38 9.03 -8.82
CA TYR A 117 -26.33 8.99 -9.92
C TYR A 117 -27.71 9.35 -9.40
N ASP A 118 -28.66 9.58 -10.30
CA ASP A 118 -30.03 9.94 -9.93
C ASP A 118 -30.75 8.80 -9.17
N ASP A 119 -30.43 7.55 -9.50
CA ASP A 119 -31.09 6.33 -8.99
C ASP A 119 -30.21 5.52 -8.02
N LYS A 120 -28.91 5.81 -7.95
CA LYS A 120 -27.96 5.02 -7.15
C LYS A 120 -26.70 5.79 -6.75
N MET A 121 -25.97 5.20 -5.81
CA MET A 121 -24.63 5.64 -5.42
C MET A 121 -23.66 4.47 -5.59
N VAL A 122 -22.50 4.74 -6.17
CA VAL A 122 -21.41 3.78 -6.28
C VAL A 122 -20.27 4.24 -5.39
N ILE A 123 -19.90 3.42 -4.41
CA ILE A 123 -18.78 3.65 -3.52
C ILE A 123 -17.63 2.76 -3.96
N ALA A 124 -16.47 3.37 -4.23
CA ALA A 124 -15.24 2.66 -4.48
C ALA A 124 -14.36 2.67 -3.22
N PHE A 125 -13.83 1.51 -2.84
CA PHE A 125 -13.01 1.35 -1.64
C PHE A 125 -11.51 1.40 -1.97
N ASN A 126 -10.70 1.85 -1.02
CA ASN A 126 -9.25 1.66 -1.07
C ASN A 126 -8.94 0.15 -0.95
N TYR A 127 -8.18 -0.41 -1.89
CA TYR A 127 -7.79 -1.83 -1.91
C TYR A 127 -6.26 -1.99 -2.03
N LYS A 128 -5.77 -3.24 -2.00
CA LYS A 128 -4.37 -3.67 -1.82
C LYS A 128 -3.26 -2.84 -2.49
N GLU A 129 -3.53 -2.15 -3.60
CA GLU A 129 -2.54 -1.36 -4.34
C GLU A 129 -2.53 0.14 -4.00
N GLY A 130 -3.08 0.51 -2.84
CA GLY A 130 -3.06 1.86 -2.31
C GLY A 130 -4.21 2.75 -2.81
N THR A 131 -4.03 4.06 -2.71
CA THR A 131 -5.01 5.09 -3.08
C THR A 131 -4.87 5.48 -4.55
N LYS A 132 -4.95 4.51 -5.47
CA LYS A 132 -5.06 4.83 -6.90
C LYS A 132 -6.41 5.51 -7.13
N THR A 133 -6.41 6.77 -7.56
CA THR A 133 -7.65 7.47 -7.89
C THR A 133 -8.38 6.72 -9.00
N ILE A 134 -9.57 6.21 -8.70
CA ILE A 134 -10.38 5.49 -9.69
C ILE A 134 -11.03 6.51 -10.62
N THR A 135 -10.77 6.37 -11.91
CA THR A 135 -11.40 7.20 -12.94
C THR A 135 -12.81 6.72 -13.25
N PHE A 136 -13.64 7.61 -13.80
CA PHE A 136 -15.01 7.25 -14.20
C PHE A 136 -15.05 6.12 -15.24
N ALA A 137 -14.08 6.09 -16.17
CA ALA A 137 -13.96 5.04 -17.18
C ALA A 137 -13.69 3.66 -16.57
N GLU A 138 -12.70 3.57 -15.66
CA GLU A 138 -12.38 2.32 -14.95
C GLU A 138 -13.57 1.82 -14.11
N LEU A 139 -14.34 2.74 -13.52
CA LEU A 139 -15.55 2.40 -12.81
C LEU A 139 -16.64 1.86 -13.74
N GLN A 140 -16.83 2.46 -14.91
CA GLN A 140 -17.82 2.00 -15.88
C GLN A 140 -17.47 0.61 -16.43
N ASP A 141 -16.19 0.33 -16.64
CA ASP A 141 -15.69 -1.00 -17.01
C ASP A 141 -15.88 -2.02 -15.88
N ALA A 142 -15.65 -1.64 -14.62
CA ALA A 142 -15.88 -2.53 -13.48
C ALA A 142 -17.38 -2.87 -13.29
N ILE A 143 -18.27 -1.88 -13.49
CA ILE A 143 -19.72 -2.07 -13.42
C ILE A 143 -20.23 -2.94 -14.58
N SER A 144 -19.73 -2.73 -15.80
CA SER A 144 -20.16 -3.51 -16.97
C SER A 144 -19.77 -4.99 -16.85
N ASN A 145 -18.63 -5.27 -16.22
CA ASN A 145 -18.15 -6.62 -15.93
C ASN A 145 -18.86 -7.31 -14.74
N LYS A 146 -19.88 -6.69 -14.15
CA LYS A 146 -20.58 -7.18 -12.94
C LYS A 146 -19.64 -7.48 -11.76
N ASN A 147 -18.51 -6.77 -11.67
CA ASN A 147 -17.57 -6.89 -10.54
C ASN A 147 -18.07 -6.15 -9.28
N GLY A 148 -19.34 -5.72 -9.26
CA GLY A 148 -19.96 -5.15 -8.07
C GLY A 148 -20.16 -6.23 -7.02
N SER A 149 -19.74 -5.98 -5.78
CA SER A 149 -20.17 -6.83 -4.66
C SER A 149 -21.67 -6.66 -4.49
N ASP A 150 -22.39 -7.76 -4.63
CA ASP A 150 -23.82 -7.92 -4.33
C ASP A 150 -24.02 -7.69 -2.82
N LEU A 151 -23.95 -6.43 -2.43
CA LEU A 151 -24.54 -5.93 -1.21
C LEU A 151 -25.94 -5.54 -1.65
N ASP A 152 -26.92 -6.42 -1.41
CA ASP A 152 -28.36 -6.11 -1.43
C ASP A 152 -28.67 -5.06 -0.34
N CYS A 153 -28.07 -3.90 -0.45
CA CYS A 153 -28.49 -2.71 0.26
C CYS A 153 -29.79 -2.30 -0.41
N LEU A 154 -30.92 -2.56 0.25
CA LEU A 154 -32.20 -1.96 -0.11
C LEU A 154 -31.96 -0.48 -0.40
N ALA A 155 -32.18 -0.08 -1.66
CA ALA A 155 -32.16 1.33 -2.02
C ALA A 155 -33.13 2.08 -1.09
N ALA A 156 -32.87 3.36 -0.84
CA ALA A 156 -33.77 4.19 -0.06
C ALA A 156 -35.20 4.04 -0.64
N PRO A 157 -36.22 3.78 0.21
CA PRO A 157 -37.59 3.62 -0.29
C PRO A 157 -37.99 4.85 -1.10
N GLU A 158 -38.70 4.64 -2.21
CA GLU A 158 -39.24 5.73 -3.03
C GLU A 158 -39.96 6.72 -2.12
N LYS A 159 -39.66 8.01 -2.29
CA LYS A 159 -40.13 9.09 -1.42
C LYS A 159 -41.65 9.01 -1.23
N ALA A 160 -42.10 8.44 -0.11
CA ALA A 160 -43.33 8.92 0.48
C ALA A 160 -43.07 10.40 0.79
N SER A 161 -43.99 11.28 0.40
CA SER A 161 -43.88 12.73 0.56
C SER A 161 -43.67 13.11 2.03
N ILE A 162 -42.41 13.18 2.47
CA ILE A 162 -42.05 13.71 3.79
C ILE A 162 -41.86 15.21 3.60
N ASP A 163 -42.79 15.97 4.18
CA ASP A 163 -42.79 17.42 4.23
C ASP A 163 -41.56 17.90 5.03
N LEU A 164 -40.46 18.15 4.33
CA LEU A 164 -39.23 18.69 4.91
C LEU A 164 -39.42 20.18 5.20
N LYS A 165 -39.79 20.49 6.45
CA LYS A 165 -39.70 21.87 6.94
C LYS A 165 -38.23 22.32 6.94
N PRO A 166 -37.91 23.55 6.48
CA PRO A 166 -36.55 24.04 6.43
C PRO A 166 -35.98 24.15 7.83
N PHE A 167 -34.88 23.44 8.09
CA PHE A 167 -34.09 23.59 9.30
C PHE A 167 -33.18 24.81 9.11
N LEU A 168 -33.50 25.93 9.78
CA LEU A 168 -32.57 27.04 9.95
C LEU A 168 -31.56 26.64 11.04
N PHE A 169 -30.27 26.68 10.71
CA PHE A 169 -29.21 26.57 11.72
C PHE A 169 -29.13 27.88 12.52
N PRO A 170 -28.92 27.82 13.85
CA PRO A 170 -28.51 28.99 14.63
C PRO A 170 -27.08 29.45 14.29
#